data_AF-A0A355DZP4-F1
#
_entry.id   AF-A0A355DZP4-F1
#
_cell.length_a   1.000
_cell.length_b   1.000
_cell.length_c   1.000
_cell.angle_alpha   90.00
_cell.angle_beta   90.00
_cell.angle_gamma   90.00
#
_symmetry.space_group_name_H-M   'P 1'
#
loop_
_entity.id
_entity.type
_entity.pdbx_description
1 polymer ?
#
loop_
_entity_poly.entity_id
_entity_poly.type
_entity_poly.pdbx_seq_one_letter_code
_entity_poly.pdbx_strand_id
1 'polypeptide(L)'
;MASQMGVTLRGDVPVPQVFYGSNTPLKQLQDAVEPQWGFRPDVFANVYVFARNEIYLWDDAAYYVRMKRSIDDSLAHELVHFIQVKYQNASFAGGGEDLESQAVHVQTWFRENYIQQPGVCAR
;
A
#
# COMPACT_ATOMS: atom_id res chain seq x y z
N MET A 1 -7.07 5.53 9.19
CA MET A 1 -5.77 4.84 9.10
C MET A 1 -4.74 5.46 10.05
N ALA A 2 -4.28 6.69 9.83
CA ALA A 2 -3.31 7.32 10.75
C ALA A 2 -3.78 7.38 12.22
N SER A 3 -5.05 7.74 12.44
CA SER A 3 -5.68 7.68 13.78
C SER A 3 -5.66 6.29 14.40
N GLN A 4 -5.95 5.24 13.59
CA GLN A 4 -5.88 3.84 14.01
C GLN A 4 -4.46 3.43 14.41
N MET A 5 -3.44 4.09 13.85
CA MET A 5 -2.03 3.88 14.18
C MET A 5 -1.51 4.82 15.29
N GLY A 6 -2.37 5.66 15.88
CA GLY A 6 -1.97 6.65 16.88
C GLY A 6 -1.08 7.77 16.31
N VAL A 7 -1.11 8.02 15.00
CA VAL A 7 -0.28 9.02 14.32
C VAL A 7 -1.10 10.27 13.98
N THR A 8 -0.57 11.43 14.39
CA THR A 8 -1.06 12.74 13.92
C THR A 8 -0.37 13.12 12.62
N LEU A 9 -1.15 13.28 11.56
CA LEU A 9 -0.64 13.71 10.26
C LEU A 9 -0.23 15.18 10.28
N ARG A 10 0.77 15.52 9.46
CA ARG A 10 1.27 16.88 9.28
C ARG A 10 1.12 17.27 7.82
N GLY A 11 0.66 18.50 7.56
CA GLY A 11 0.38 18.97 6.19
C GLY A 11 1.61 19.27 5.35
N ASP A 12 2.81 19.27 5.95
CA ASP A 12 4.09 19.49 5.29
C ASP A 12 4.70 18.21 4.69
N VAL A 13 4.20 17.03 5.06
CA VAL A 13 4.64 15.76 4.50
C VAL A 13 3.83 15.46 3.23
N PRO A 14 4.46 15.40 2.04
CA PRO A 14 3.73 15.17 0.80
C PRO A 14 3.13 13.76 0.77
N VAL A 15 1.86 13.68 0.39
CA VAL A 15 1.19 12.41 0.11
C VAL A 15 1.87 11.71 -1.08
N PRO A 16 1.92 10.37 -1.10
CA PRO A 16 2.57 9.66 -2.18
C PRO A 16 1.81 9.79 -3.49
N GLN A 17 2.54 9.86 -4.60
CA GLN A 17 1.94 9.78 -5.94
C GLN A 17 1.52 8.34 -6.23
N VAL A 18 0.31 8.14 -6.76
CA VAL A 18 -0.22 6.80 -7.07
C VAL A 18 -0.13 6.54 -8.58
N PHE A 19 0.44 5.39 -8.93
CA PHE A 19 0.56 4.88 -10.29
C PHE A 19 -0.20 3.57 -10.44
N TYR A 20 -1.03 3.47 -11.49
CA TYR A 20 -1.82 2.27 -11.78
C TYR A 20 -1.19 1.43 -12.89
N GLY A 21 -1.21 0.12 -12.74
CA GLY A 21 -0.59 -0.83 -13.67
C GLY A 21 -1.05 -0.69 -15.12
N SER A 22 -2.33 -0.41 -15.34
CA SER A 22 -2.90 -0.20 -16.69
C SER A 22 -2.28 0.97 -17.45
N ASN A 23 -1.74 1.96 -16.74
CA ASN A 23 -1.17 3.18 -17.31
C ASN A 23 0.34 3.30 -17.07
N THR A 24 0.97 2.31 -16.43
CA THR A 24 2.36 2.38 -15.97
C THR A 24 3.14 1.21 -16.55
N PRO A 25 4.18 1.46 -17.38
CA PRO A 25 5.02 0.39 -17.89
C PRO A 25 5.69 -0.40 -16.76
N LEU A 26 5.75 -1.73 -16.86
CA LEU A 26 6.45 -2.59 -15.88
C LEU A 26 7.88 -2.11 -15.61
N LYS A 27 8.57 -1.61 -16.64
CA LYS A 27 9.93 -1.07 -16.50
C LYS A 27 9.99 0.09 -15.49
N GLN A 28 8.98 0.96 -15.45
CA GLN A 28 8.93 2.07 -14.50
C GLN A 28 8.84 1.56 -13.06
N LEU A 29 7.98 0.56 -12.81
CA LEU A 29 7.92 -0.13 -11.52
C LEU A 29 9.28 -0.74 -11.17
N GLN A 30 9.86 -1.52 -12.08
CA GLN A 30 11.14 -2.19 -11.86
C GLN A 30 12.27 -1.20 -11.51
N ASP A 31 12.38 -0.10 -12.25
CA ASP A 31 13.37 0.94 -11.98
C ASP A 31 13.15 1.63 -10.61
N ALA A 32 11.91 1.64 -10.11
CA ALA A 32 11.55 2.23 -8.82
C ALA A 32 11.82 1.29 -7.63
N VAL A 33 11.51 -0.01 -7.76
CA VAL A 33 11.60 -0.98 -6.67
C VAL A 33 12.98 -1.63 -6.51
N GLU A 34 13.75 -1.75 -7.59
CA GLU A 34 15.04 -2.45 -7.57
C GLU A 34 16.02 -1.95 -6.48
N PRO A 35 16.17 -0.64 -6.24
CA PRO A 35 17.04 -0.16 -5.16
C PRO A 35 16.58 -0.57 -3.76
N GLN A 36 15.27 -0.78 -3.57
CA GLN A 36 14.66 -1.15 -2.29
C GLN A 36 14.67 -2.67 -2.07
N TRP A 37 14.44 -3.45 -3.13
CA TRP A 37 14.30 -4.91 -3.05
C TRP A 37 15.58 -5.67 -3.36
N GLY A 38 16.53 -5.06 -4.07
CA GLY A 38 17.74 -5.73 -4.57
C GLY A 38 17.47 -6.70 -5.73
N PHE A 39 16.25 -6.74 -6.26
CA PHE A 39 15.86 -7.50 -7.44
C PHE A 39 14.74 -6.78 -8.22
N ARG A 40 14.52 -7.22 -9.46
CA ARG A 40 13.48 -6.68 -10.35
C ARG A 40 12.33 -7.68 -10.43
N PRO A 41 11.08 -7.30 -10.13
CA PRO A 41 9.96 -8.21 -10.29
C PRO A 41 9.62 -8.42 -11.76
N ASP A 42 9.24 -9.65 -12.13
CA ASP A 42 8.80 -10.01 -13.48
C ASP A 42 7.33 -9.62 -13.76
N VAL A 43 6.59 -9.27 -12.71
CA VAL A 43 5.17 -8.88 -12.77
C VAL A 43 4.95 -7.57 -12.03
N PHE A 44 3.83 -6.91 -12.32
CA PHE A 44 3.42 -5.73 -11.57
C PHE A 44 3.06 -6.13 -10.13
N ALA A 45 3.41 -5.29 -9.17
CA ALA A 45 3.16 -5.54 -7.75
C ALA A 45 2.57 -4.28 -7.10
N ASN A 46 1.75 -4.50 -6.07
CA ASN A 46 1.35 -3.43 -5.16
C ASN A 46 2.54 -3.13 -4.25
N VAL A 47 2.98 -1.87 -4.20
CA VAL A 47 4.16 -1.47 -3.41
C VAL A 47 4.25 0.04 -3.19
N TYR A 48 4.60 0.43 -1.97
CA TYR A 48 5.10 1.75 -1.64
C TYR A 48 6.63 1.80 -1.78
N VAL A 49 7.11 2.73 -2.61
CA VAL A 49 8.54 2.98 -2.89
C VAL A 49 9.02 4.16 -2.05
N PHE A 50 9.74 3.86 -0.96
CA PHE A 50 10.06 4.83 0.10
C PHE A 50 10.90 6.02 -0.38
N ALA A 51 11.87 5.72 -1.25
CA ALA A 51 12.85 6.67 -1.77
C ALA A 51 12.23 7.69 -2.71
N ARG A 52 11.16 7.31 -3.41
CA ARG A 52 10.48 8.16 -4.41
C ARG A 52 9.16 8.74 -3.92
N ASN A 53 8.64 8.24 -2.79
CA ASN A 53 7.32 8.58 -2.29
C ASN A 53 6.21 8.25 -3.31
N GLU A 54 6.29 7.06 -3.89
CA GLU A 54 5.37 6.58 -4.94
C GLU A 54 4.67 5.31 -4.45
N ILE A 55 3.39 5.17 -4.76
CA ILE A 55 2.63 3.92 -4.61
C ILE A 55 2.35 3.40 -6.02
N TYR A 56 2.70 2.15 -6.26
CA TYR A 56 2.30 1.42 -7.45
C TYR A 56 1.18 0.45 -7.08
N LEU A 57 0.10 0.47 -7.85
CA LEU A 57 -1.04 -0.43 -7.68
C LEU A 57 -1.26 -1.22 -8.97
N TRP A 58 -1.23 -2.53 -8.86
CA TRP A 58 -1.78 -3.39 -9.89
C TRP A 58 -3.31 -3.22 -9.87
N ASP A 59 -3.91 -2.83 -10.98
CA ASP A 59 -5.35 -2.57 -11.15
C ASP A 59 -6.03 -3.62 -12.04
N ASP A 60 -5.48 -4.85 -12.04
CA ASP A 60 -6.07 -5.99 -12.72
C ASP A 60 -7.19 -6.62 -11.87
N ALA A 61 -8.41 -6.65 -12.42
CA ALA A 61 -9.57 -7.20 -11.72
C ALA A 61 -9.44 -8.70 -11.40
N ALA A 62 -8.82 -9.49 -12.28
CA ALA A 62 -8.67 -10.93 -12.07
C ALA A 62 -7.68 -11.23 -10.93
N TYR A 63 -6.64 -10.40 -10.76
CA TYR A 63 -5.77 -10.44 -9.59
C TYR A 63 -6.57 -10.29 -8.29
N TYR A 64 -7.42 -9.26 -8.20
CA TYR A 64 -8.20 -8.98 -6.99
C TYR A 64 -9.26 -10.04 -6.69
N VAL A 65 -9.94 -10.56 -7.71
CA VAL A 65 -10.87 -11.69 -7.56
C VAL A 65 -10.14 -12.91 -7.00
N ARG A 66 -8.97 -13.26 -7.57
CA ARG A 66 -8.17 -14.41 -7.11
C ARG A 66 -7.69 -14.25 -5.68
N MET A 67 -7.23 -13.04 -5.31
CA MET A 67 -6.68 -12.76 -3.99
C MET A 67 -7.75 -12.51 -2.93
N LYS A 68 -9.04 -12.42 -3.30
CA LYS A 68 -10.16 -12.05 -2.42
C LYS A 68 -9.89 -10.74 -1.66
N ARG A 69 -9.34 -9.76 -2.38
CA ARG A 69 -9.02 -8.41 -1.90
C ARG A 69 -9.56 -7.38 -2.89
N SER A 70 -9.72 -6.14 -2.47
CA SER A 70 -9.97 -5.01 -3.37
C SER A 70 -8.69 -4.21 -3.66
N ILE A 71 -8.76 -3.32 -4.65
CA ILE A 71 -7.70 -2.33 -4.86
C ILE A 71 -7.57 -1.38 -3.68
N ASP A 72 -8.68 -1.08 -2.99
CA ASP A 72 -8.68 -0.26 -1.79
C ASP A 72 -7.94 -0.94 -0.62
N ASP A 73 -8.03 -2.28 -0.49
CA ASP A 73 -7.22 -3.03 0.49
C ASP A 73 -5.72 -2.78 0.22
N SER A 74 -5.30 -2.89 -1.04
CA SER A 74 -3.90 -2.70 -1.40
C SER A 74 -3.44 -1.26 -1.24
N LEU A 75 -4.28 -0.28 -1.60
CA LEU A 75 -3.98 1.12 -1.35
C LEU A 75 -3.87 1.41 0.15
N ALA A 76 -4.78 0.88 0.97
CA ALA A 76 -4.72 1.05 2.42
C ALA A 76 -3.44 0.42 3.01
N HIS A 77 -3.05 -0.77 2.54
CA HIS A 77 -1.80 -1.43 2.92
C HIS A 77 -0.57 -0.56 2.61
N GLU A 78 -0.46 -0.06 1.38
CA GLU A 78 0.69 0.77 0.98
C GLU A 78 0.71 2.14 1.69
N LEU A 79 -0.46 2.71 2.00
CA LEU A 79 -0.54 3.94 2.79
C LEU A 79 -0.11 3.73 4.25
N VAL A 80 -0.24 2.52 4.80
CA VAL A 80 0.31 2.20 6.12
C VAL A 80 1.84 2.21 6.07
N HIS A 81 2.45 1.63 5.03
CA HIS A 81 3.90 1.71 4.83
C HIS A 81 4.38 3.16 4.67
N PHE A 82 3.63 4.01 3.98
CA PHE A 82 3.90 5.45 3.95
C PHE A 82 3.91 6.08 5.34
N ILE A 83 2.93 5.77 6.19
CA ILE A 83 2.87 6.28 7.56
C ILE A 83 4.05 5.76 8.38
N GLN A 84 4.33 4.46 8.31
CA GLN A 84 5.46 3.83 9.00
C GLN A 84 6.78 4.51 8.67
N VAL A 85 7.05 4.75 7.39
CA VAL A 85 8.31 5.39 6.96
C VAL A 85 8.36 6.87 7.28
N LYS A 86 7.33 7.64 6.88
CA LYS A 86 7.41 9.12 6.92
C LYS A 86 7.06 9.73 8.27
N TYR A 87 6.34 9.00 9.12
CA TYR A 87 5.88 9.50 10.42
C TYR A 87 6.49 8.75 11.61
N GLN A 88 6.83 7.48 11.45
CA GLN A 88 7.36 6.65 12.53
C GLN A 88 8.84 6.34 12.37
N ASN A 89 9.48 6.80 11.28
CA ASN A 89 10.88 6.51 10.94
C ASN A 89 11.19 5.00 10.93
N ALA A 90 10.21 4.18 10.53
CA ALA A 90 10.38 2.74 10.45
C ALA A 90 11.44 2.36 9.41
N SER A 91 12.22 1.34 9.73
CA SER A 91 13.18 0.72 8.82
C SER A 91 12.73 -0.70 8.51
N PHE A 92 12.72 -1.05 7.22
CA PHE A 92 12.44 -2.41 6.76
C PHE A 92 13.64 -3.34 6.93
N ALA A 93 14.80 -2.83 7.35
CA ALA A 93 15.95 -3.65 7.70
C ALA A 93 15.71 -4.36 9.05
N GLY A 94 15.29 -5.63 9.00
CA GLY A 94 15.14 -6.49 10.17
C GLY A 94 13.79 -6.44 10.90
N GLY A 95 12.89 -5.51 10.54
CA GLY A 95 11.54 -5.37 11.11
C GLY A 95 10.39 -5.59 10.12
N GLY A 96 10.68 -6.10 8.92
CA GLY A 96 9.70 -6.21 7.83
C GLY A 96 8.43 -6.96 8.23
N GLU A 97 8.54 -8.08 8.95
CA GLU A 97 7.39 -8.91 9.33
C GLU A 97 6.39 -8.17 10.24
N ASP A 98 6.87 -7.41 11.23
CA ASP A 98 6.01 -6.63 12.12
C ASP A 98 5.32 -5.49 11.36
N LEU A 99 6.04 -4.84 10.45
CA LEU A 99 5.50 -3.75 9.63
C LEU A 99 4.42 -4.25 8.67
N GLU A 100 4.65 -5.39 8.01
CA GLU A 100 3.66 -6.06 7.15
C GLU A 100 2.44 -6.52 7.96
N SER A 101 2.65 -7.07 9.15
CA SER A 101 1.56 -7.50 10.04
C SER A 101 0.66 -6.33 10.46
N GLN A 102 1.27 -5.18 10.82
CA GLN A 102 0.53 -3.96 11.12
C GLN A 102 -0.22 -3.43 9.89
N ALA A 103 0.40 -3.44 8.70
CA ALA A 103 -0.25 -3.05 7.45
C ALA A 103 -1.47 -3.93 7.15
N VAL A 104 -1.35 -5.25 7.34
CA VAL A 104 -2.46 -6.20 7.21
C VAL A 104 -3.56 -5.94 8.24
N HIS A 105 -3.20 -5.62 9.48
CA HIS A 105 -4.19 -5.32 10.52
C HIS A 105 -4.98 -4.04 10.19
N VAL A 106 -4.28 -2.97 9.81
CA VAL A 106 -4.91 -1.67 9.53
C VAL A 106 -5.69 -1.70 8.21
N GLN A 107 -5.22 -2.39 7.16
CA GLN A 107 -6.02 -2.56 5.93
C GLN A 107 -7.31 -3.33 6.23
N THR A 108 -7.26 -4.36 7.09
CA THR A 108 -8.43 -5.18 7.44
C THR A 108 -9.44 -4.33 8.19
N TRP A 109 -8.99 -3.57 9.19
CA TRP A 109 -9.83 -2.60 9.90
C TRP A 109 -10.45 -1.57 8.93
N PHE A 110 -9.68 -1.03 7.98
CA PHE A 110 -10.18 -0.08 7.01
C PHE A 110 -11.30 -0.68 6.15
N ARG A 111 -11.08 -1.88 5.62
CA ARG A 111 -12.07 -2.62 4.86
C ARG A 111 -13.37 -2.82 5.63
N GLU A 112 -13.27 -3.31 6.87
CA GLU A 112 -14.45 -3.63 7.69
C GLU A 112 -15.29 -2.41 8.07
N ASN A 113 -14.66 -1.22 8.14
CA ASN A 113 -15.33 0.00 8.60
C ASN A 113 -15.76 0.93 7.46
N TYR A 114 -15.11 0.87 6.29
CA TYR A 114 -15.28 1.88 5.22
C TYR A 114 -15.56 1.29 3.84
N ILE A 115 -15.24 0.02 3.60
CA ILE A 115 -15.53 -0.63 2.32
C ILE A 115 -16.80 -1.46 2.51
N GLN A 116 -17.89 -1.04 1.87
CA GLN A 116 -19.12 -1.84 1.90
C GLN A 116 -18.88 -3.18 1.21
N GLN A 117 -19.21 -4.28 1.90
CA GLN A 117 -19.35 -5.56 1.22
C GLN A 117 -20.55 -5.47 0.27
N PRO A 118 -20.41 -5.91 -1.01
CA PRO A 118 -21.54 -5.96 -1.91
C PRO A 118 -22.67 -6.79 -1.30
N GLY A 119 -23.81 -6.15 -0.97
CA GLY A 119 -25.01 -6.82 -0.47
C GLY A 119 -25.47 -6.47 0.95
N VAL A 120 -24.77 -5.60 1.70
CA VAL A 120 -25.27 -5.10 2.99
C VAL A 120 -25.73 -3.65 2.82
N CYS A 121 -27.01 -3.46 2.52
CA CYS A 121 -27.65 -2.17 2.75
C CYS A 121 -27.59 -1.88 4.26
N ALA A 122 -27.03 -0.73 4.64
CA ALA A 122 -27.12 -0.23 6.00
C ALA A 122 -28.61 -0.18 6.42
N ARG A 123 -28.92 -0.79 7.57
CA ARG A 123 -30.23 -0.63 8.24
C ARG A 123 -30.26 0.68 8.99
#